data_AF-F6VW94-F1
#
_entry.id   AF-F6VW94-F1
#
_cell.length_a   1.000
_cell.length_b   1.000
_cell.length_c   1.000
_cell.angle_alpha   90.00
_cell.angle_beta   90.00
_cell.angle_gamma   90.00
#
_symmetry.space_group_name_H-M   'P 1'
#
loop_
_entity.id
_entity.type
_entity.pdbx_description
1 polymer ?
#
loop_
_entity_poly.entity_id
_entity_poly.type
_entity_poly.pdbx_seq_one_letter_code
_entity_poly.pdbx_strand_id
1 'polypeptide(L)'
;MTPMLETLPEKLAISDIRDIVSGKNCPHIKNARTHKSTTELAFSILYDPDDALNFIAPDKETWCHWTDGFNALLGKPMVSTKATTDLDMLLTMEMKLRLLDLENIDIPEQPPPMPPLPKNYNFALQDL
;
A
#
# COMPACT_ATOMS: atom_id res chain seq x y z
N MET A 1 -4.90 10.62 -28.37
CA MET A 1 -5.09 11.91 -27.68
C MET A 1 -5.98 11.62 -26.48
N THR A 2 -5.48 11.81 -25.25
CA THR A 2 -6.27 11.59 -24.03
C THR A 2 -7.26 12.75 -23.86
N PRO A 3 -8.56 12.48 -23.63
CA PRO A 3 -9.55 13.54 -23.43
C PRO A 3 -9.24 14.34 -22.15
N MET A 4 -9.58 15.63 -22.14
CA MET A 4 -9.43 16.45 -20.94
C MET A 4 -10.46 16.04 -19.88
N LEU A 5 -10.09 16.13 -18.60
CA LEU A 5 -10.96 15.72 -17.48
C LEU A 5 -12.37 16.35 -17.55
N GLU A 6 -12.46 17.64 -17.88
CA GLU A 6 -13.74 18.36 -17.98
C GLU A 6 -14.62 17.91 -19.15
N THR A 7 -14.05 17.20 -20.11
CA THR A 7 -14.79 16.67 -21.27
C THR A 7 -15.33 15.27 -21.03
N LEU A 8 -15.02 14.64 -19.88
CA LEU A 8 -15.58 13.35 -19.54
C LEU A 8 -17.07 13.48 -19.18
N PRO A 9 -17.94 12.67 -19.79
CA PRO A 9 -19.39 12.82 -19.65
C PRO A 9 -19.91 12.40 -18.27
N GLU A 10 -19.18 11.55 -17.56
CA GLU A 10 -19.60 10.95 -16.30
C GLU A 10 -18.57 11.19 -15.20
N LYS A 11 -19.07 11.47 -14.00
CA LYS A 11 -18.28 11.69 -12.79
C LYS A 11 -18.84 10.82 -11.67
N LEU A 12 -17.97 10.13 -10.95
CA LEU A 12 -18.31 9.35 -9.76
C LEU A 12 -17.63 9.98 -8.55
N ALA A 13 -18.39 10.30 -7.50
CA ALA A 13 -17.82 10.81 -6.26
C ALA A 13 -17.15 9.68 -5.48
N ILE A 14 -15.98 9.95 -4.88
CA ILE A 14 -15.25 8.95 -4.09
C ILE A 14 -16.08 8.48 -2.88
N SER A 15 -16.91 9.36 -2.32
CA SER A 15 -17.83 9.03 -1.22
C SER A 15 -18.85 7.94 -1.56
N ASP A 16 -19.15 7.77 -2.85
CA ASP A 16 -20.17 6.82 -3.32
C ASP A 16 -19.56 5.44 -3.60
N ILE A 17 -18.22 5.33 -3.58
CA ILE A 17 -17.51 4.07 -3.76
C ILE A 17 -17.66 3.24 -2.48
N ARG A 18 -18.23 2.04 -2.64
CA ARG A 18 -18.43 1.08 -1.55
C ARG A 18 -17.25 0.12 -1.43
N ASP A 19 -16.77 -0.39 -2.55
CA ASP A 19 -15.66 -1.32 -2.58
C ASP A 19 -14.97 -1.37 -3.95
N ILE A 20 -13.81 -2.00 -4.01
CA ILE A 20 -13.09 -2.39 -5.21
C ILE A 20 -12.86 -3.91 -5.20
N VAL A 21 -13.21 -4.56 -6.30
CA VAL A 21 -12.98 -6.00 -6.49
C VAL A 21 -12.03 -6.24 -7.64
N SER A 22 -11.29 -7.34 -7.62
CA SER A 22 -10.32 -7.68 -8.66
C SER A 22 -10.44 -9.12 -9.14
N GLY A 23 -9.97 -9.38 -10.36
CA GLY A 23 -9.92 -10.71 -10.95
C GLY A 23 -11.28 -11.38 -11.09
N LYS A 24 -11.40 -12.61 -10.59
CA LYS A 24 -12.63 -13.42 -10.73
C LYS A 24 -13.84 -12.84 -10.00
N ASN A 25 -13.62 -11.91 -9.07
CA ASN A 25 -14.68 -11.25 -8.32
C ASN A 25 -15.31 -10.10 -9.11
N CYS A 26 -14.70 -9.65 -10.21
CA CYS A 26 -15.24 -8.62 -11.08
C CYS A 26 -16.50 -9.11 -11.81
N PRO A 27 -17.62 -8.35 -11.82
CA PRO A 27 -18.85 -8.74 -12.50
C PRO A 27 -18.64 -9.09 -13.98
N HIS A 28 -17.81 -8.33 -14.70
CA HIS A 28 -17.50 -8.55 -16.11
C HIS A 28 -16.60 -9.77 -16.40
N ILE A 29 -15.94 -10.33 -15.38
CA ILE A 29 -15.12 -11.55 -15.50
C ILE A 29 -15.89 -12.76 -15.01
N LYS A 30 -16.81 -12.58 -14.06
CA LYS A 30 -17.64 -13.62 -13.48
C LYS A 30 -18.45 -14.30 -14.60
N ASN A 31 -18.09 -15.56 -14.89
CA ASN A 31 -18.65 -16.42 -15.94
C ASN A 31 -18.17 -16.16 -17.38
N ALA A 32 -17.23 -15.25 -17.62
CA ALA A 32 -16.59 -15.09 -18.92
C ALA A 32 -15.45 -16.11 -19.10
N ARG A 33 -15.32 -16.73 -20.29
CA ARG A 33 -14.11 -17.47 -20.67
C ARG A 33 -13.01 -16.47 -21.02
N THR A 34 -12.39 -15.91 -19.99
CA THR A 34 -11.33 -14.92 -20.16
C THR A 34 -9.97 -15.55 -19.89
N HIS A 35 -8.95 -15.11 -20.62
CA HIS A 35 -7.56 -15.52 -20.37
C HIS A 35 -7.10 -15.14 -18.95
N LYS A 36 -6.20 -15.95 -18.39
CA LYS A 36 -5.64 -15.73 -17.05
C LYS A 36 -4.97 -14.36 -16.92
N SER A 37 -4.21 -13.94 -17.93
CA SER A 37 -3.51 -12.65 -17.97
C SER A 37 -4.48 -11.47 -17.88
N THR A 38 -5.59 -11.50 -18.63
CA THR A 38 -6.62 -10.45 -18.57
C THR A 38 -7.33 -10.44 -17.21
N THR A 39 -7.56 -11.62 -16.62
CA THR A 39 -8.16 -11.73 -15.28
C THR A 39 -7.27 -11.07 -14.23
N GLU A 40 -5.95 -11.20 -14.32
CA GLU A 40 -5.00 -10.59 -13.38
C GLU A 40 -4.94 -9.06 -13.47
N LEU A 41 -5.41 -8.49 -14.59
CA LEU A 41 -5.47 -7.04 -14.83
C LEU A 41 -6.88 -6.46 -14.66
N ALA A 42 -7.87 -7.31 -14.37
CA ALA A 42 -9.24 -6.87 -14.19
C ALA A 42 -9.50 -6.34 -12.78
N PHE A 43 -10.22 -5.24 -12.69
CA PHE A 43 -10.75 -4.69 -11.44
C PHE A 43 -12.11 -4.01 -11.67
N SER A 44 -12.89 -3.82 -10.62
CA SER A 44 -14.19 -3.16 -10.71
C SER A 44 -14.47 -2.33 -9.46
N ILE A 45 -15.01 -1.12 -9.67
CA ILE A 45 -15.41 -0.20 -8.61
C ILE A 45 -16.89 -0.43 -8.36
N LEU A 46 -17.23 -0.87 -7.15
CA LEU A 46 -18.60 -1.07 -6.70
C LEU A 46 -19.09 0.23 -6.07
N TYR A 47 -20.07 0.87 -6.69
CA TYR A 47 -20.63 2.14 -6.21
C TYR A 47 -22.15 2.03 -5.96
N ASP A 48 -22.84 1.22 -6.76
CA ASP A 48 -24.25 0.90 -6.65
C ASP A 48 -24.41 -0.61 -6.31
N PRO A 49 -25.52 -1.06 -5.65
CA PRO A 49 -25.75 -2.49 -5.45
C PRO A 49 -25.85 -3.29 -6.75
N ASP A 50 -26.41 -2.67 -7.80
CA ASP A 50 -26.76 -3.32 -9.05
C ASP A 50 -25.81 -2.95 -10.20
N ASP A 51 -24.94 -1.96 -10.00
CA ASP A 51 -23.99 -1.49 -11.01
C ASP A 51 -22.55 -1.31 -10.49
N ALA A 52 -21.59 -1.50 -11.40
CA ALA A 52 -20.17 -1.41 -11.14
C ALA A 52 -19.42 -0.87 -12.35
N LEU A 53 -18.42 -0.03 -12.12
CA LEU A 53 -17.49 0.39 -13.17
C LEU A 53 -16.44 -0.70 -13.37
N ASN A 54 -16.42 -1.28 -14.56
CA ASN A 54 -15.60 -2.44 -14.90
C ASN A 54 -14.37 -2.01 -15.72
N PHE A 55 -13.17 -2.44 -15.31
CA PHE A 55 -11.92 -2.05 -15.95
C PHE A 55 -10.99 -3.24 -16.17
N ILE A 56 -10.22 -3.17 -17.26
CA ILE A 56 -9.05 -4.01 -17.51
C ILE A 56 -7.87 -3.06 -17.67
N ALA A 57 -6.92 -3.14 -16.74
CA ALA A 57 -5.71 -2.34 -16.81
C ALA A 57 -4.87 -2.73 -18.04
N PRO A 58 -4.17 -1.78 -18.67
CA PRO A 58 -3.29 -2.07 -19.81
C PRO A 58 -2.06 -2.89 -19.42
N ASP A 59 -1.60 -2.76 -18.17
CA ASP A 59 -0.42 -3.42 -17.64
C ASP A 59 -0.53 -3.59 -16.10
N LYS A 60 0.42 -4.33 -15.53
CA LYS A 60 0.42 -4.65 -14.10
C LYS A 60 0.69 -3.43 -13.23
N GLU A 61 1.50 -2.48 -13.69
CA GLU A 61 1.85 -1.29 -12.93
C GLU A 61 0.63 -0.37 -12.76
N THR A 62 -0.08 -0.11 -13.85
CA THR A 62 -1.34 0.63 -13.86
C THR A 62 -2.39 -0.07 -12.99
N TRP A 63 -2.47 -1.39 -13.04
CA TRP A 63 -3.35 -2.17 -12.14
C TRP A 63 -3.00 -1.96 -10.66
N CYS A 64 -1.71 -1.97 -10.30
CA CYS A 64 -1.25 -1.71 -8.93
C CYS A 64 -1.64 -0.30 -8.50
N HIS A 65 -1.39 0.72 -9.32
CA HIS A 65 -1.73 2.11 -9.00
C HIS A 65 -3.22 2.31 -8.74
N TRP A 66 -4.09 1.74 -9.58
CA TRP A 66 -5.54 1.86 -9.39
C TRP A 66 -6.02 1.11 -8.15
N THR A 67 -5.61 -0.15 -7.99
CA THR A 67 -6.10 -0.97 -6.86
C THR A 67 -5.60 -0.46 -5.52
N ASP A 68 -4.32 -0.09 -5.40
CA ASP A 68 -3.78 0.48 -4.17
C ASP A 68 -4.29 1.90 -3.91
N GLY A 69 -4.42 2.72 -4.96
CA GLY A 69 -4.97 4.07 -4.84
C GLY A 69 -6.39 4.07 -4.30
N PHE A 70 -7.28 3.23 -4.84
CA PHE A 70 -8.63 3.10 -4.30
C PHE A 70 -8.66 2.45 -2.91
N ASN A 71 -7.84 1.44 -2.63
CA ASN A 71 -7.74 0.89 -1.28
C ASN A 71 -7.33 1.97 -0.27
N ALA A 72 -6.35 2.81 -0.60
CA ALA A 72 -5.93 3.92 0.26
C ALA A 72 -7.06 4.93 0.49
N LEU A 73 -7.80 5.31 -0.56
CA LEU A 73 -8.97 6.19 -0.45
C LEU A 73 -10.09 5.60 0.43
N LEU A 74 -10.24 4.28 0.43
CA LEU A 74 -11.21 3.55 1.26
C LEU A 74 -10.67 3.19 2.65
N GLY A 75 -9.44 3.61 3.00
CA GLY A 75 -8.80 3.27 4.28
C GLY A 75 -8.43 1.79 4.43
N LYS A 76 -8.33 1.06 3.32
CA LYS A 76 -7.91 -0.34 3.24
C LYS A 76 -6.40 -0.44 3.00
N PRO A 77 -5.76 -1.56 3.41
CA PRO A 77 -4.35 -1.77 3.12
C PRO A 77 -4.10 -1.85 1.61
N MET A 78 -2.98 -1.31 1.17
CA MET A 78 -2.46 -1.52 -0.19
C MET A 78 -1.96 -2.96 -0.29
N VAL A 79 -2.35 -3.68 -1.35
CA VAL A 79 -2.13 -5.14 -1.47
C VAL A 79 -1.27 -5.50 -2.67
N SER A 80 -0.93 -4.54 -3.53
CA SER A 80 -0.11 -4.85 -4.69
C SER A 80 1.33 -5.18 -4.31
N THR A 81 1.98 -5.99 -5.16
CA THR A 81 3.41 -6.28 -5.02
C THR A 81 4.27 -5.02 -5.12
N LYS A 82 3.82 -4.02 -5.88
CA LYS A 82 4.54 -2.75 -6.05
C LYS A 82 4.59 -1.99 -4.73
N ALA A 83 3.47 -1.86 -4.01
CA ALA A 83 3.45 -1.19 -2.71
C ALA A 83 4.39 -1.87 -1.70
N THR A 84 4.40 -3.20 -1.66
CA THR A 84 5.32 -3.96 -0.78
C THR A 84 6.78 -3.74 -1.15
N THR A 85 7.13 -3.80 -2.44
CA THR A 85 8.51 -3.58 -2.90
C THR A 85 8.98 -2.14 -2.63
N ASP A 86 8.13 -1.16 -2.92
CA ASP A 86 8.45 0.25 -2.67
C ASP A 86 8.64 0.49 -1.16
N LEU A 87 7.77 -0.10 -0.32
CA LEU A 87 7.90 -0.03 1.14
C LEU A 87 9.21 -0.65 1.65
N ASP A 88 9.56 -1.83 1.15
CA ASP A 88 10.79 -2.53 1.55
C ASP A 88 12.04 -1.73 1.17
N MET A 89 12.05 -1.13 -0.03
CA MET A 89 13.14 -0.24 -0.46
C MET A 89 13.27 0.97 0.48
N LEU A 90 12.16 1.65 0.77
CA LEU A 90 12.15 2.83 1.65
C LEU A 90 12.60 2.47 3.08
N LEU A 91 12.07 1.37 3.62
CA LEU A 91 12.42 0.89 4.95
C LEU A 91 13.89 0.50 5.03
N THR A 92 14.40 -0.19 4.01
CA THR A 92 15.82 -0.55 3.92
C THR A 92 16.71 0.68 3.94
N MET A 93 16.35 1.73 3.22
CA MET A 93 17.10 2.99 3.23
C MET A 93 17.07 3.65 4.61
N GLU A 94 15.90 3.77 5.24
CA GLU A 94 15.77 4.36 6.58
C GLU A 94 16.55 3.55 7.62
N MET A 95 16.45 2.22 7.60
CA MET A 95 17.21 1.36 8.51
C MET A 95 18.71 1.56 8.34
N LYS A 96 19.22 1.61 7.10
CA LYS A 96 20.63 1.88 6.84
C LYS A 96 21.08 3.22 7.41
N LEU A 97 20.26 4.27 7.28
CA LEU A 97 20.55 5.59 7.85
C LEU A 97 20.61 5.55 9.39
N ARG A 98 19.68 4.83 10.04
CA ARG A 98 19.68 4.67 11.51
C ARG A 98 20.85 3.86 12.04
N LEU A 99 21.39 2.96 11.23
CA LEU A 99 22.51 2.10 11.58
C LEU A 99 23.88 2.72 11.27
N LEU A 100 23.94 3.94 10.73
CA LEU A 100 25.22 4.63 10.43
C LEU A 100 26.08 4.81 11.70
N ASP A 101 25.45 5.18 12.83
CA ASP A 101 26.16 5.37 14.10
C ASP A 101 26.66 4.05 14.72
N LEU A 102 26.19 2.91 14.21
CA LEU A 102 26.55 1.57 14.66
C LEU A 102 27.51 0.87 13.69
N GLU A 103 28.13 1.61 12.76
CA GLU A 103 29.09 1.04 11.81
C GLU A 103 30.28 0.42 12.56
N ASN A 104 30.58 -0.85 12.26
CA ASN A 104 31.60 -1.67 12.94
C ASN A 104 31.31 -2.02 14.41
N ILE A 105 30.08 -1.82 14.90
CA ILE A 105 29.64 -2.31 16.21
C ILE A 105 28.92 -3.64 16.03
N ASP A 106 29.34 -4.65 16.79
CA ASP A 106 28.63 -5.94 16.82
C ASP A 106 27.24 -5.77 17.45
N ILE A 107 26.20 -6.02 16.65
CA ILE A 107 24.81 -5.95 17.10
C ILE A 107 24.47 -7.26 17.82
N PRO A 108 24.12 -7.24 19.12
CA PRO A 108 23.81 -8.45 19.85
C PRO A 108 22.48 -9.06 19.37
N GLU A 109 22.42 -10.39 19.26
CA GLU A 109 21.19 -11.10 18.86
C GLU A 109 20.08 -11.02 19.93
N GLN A 110 20.47 -10.89 21.19
CA GLN A 110 19.54 -10.76 22.31
C GLN A 110 19.65 -9.37 22.95
N PRO A 111 18.53 -8.78 23.39
CA PRO A 111 18.56 -7.55 24.15
C PRO A 111 19.47 -7.67 25.38
N PRO A 112 20.40 -6.72 25.62
CA PRO A 112 21.22 -6.71 26.82
C PRO A 112 20.36 -6.70 28.09
N PRO A 113 20.80 -7.36 29.18
CA PRO A 113 20.04 -7.39 30.42
C PRO A 113 19.87 -5.97 30.96
N MET A 114 18.63 -5.61 31.30
CA MET A 114 18.33 -4.31 31.89
C MET A 114 18.96 -4.25 33.30
N PRO A 115 19.84 -3.27 33.59
CA PRO A 115 20.42 -3.14 34.92
C PRO A 115 19.33 -2.73 35.94
N PRO A 116 19.47 -3.11 37.22
CA PRO A 116 18.58 -2.64 38.27
C PRO A 116 18.71 -1.12 38.43
N LEU A 117 17.64 -0.50 38.95
CA LEU A 117 17.64 0.94 39.17
C LEU A 117 18.81 1.36 40.08
N PRO A 118 19.40 2.55 39.84
CA PRO A 118 20.41 3.11 40.71
C PRO A 118 19.92 3.24 42.16
N LYS A 119 20.83 3.11 43.12
CA LYS A 119 20.50 3.25 44.56
C LYS A 119 20.12 4.69 44.96
N ASN A 120 20.53 5.67 44.16
CA ASN A 120 20.22 7.09 44.34
C ASN A 120 20.26 7.81 42.99
N TYR A 121 19.78 9.04 42.95
CA TYR A 121 19.75 9.91 41.77
C TYR A 121 20.70 11.12 41.92
N ASN A 122 21.83 10.93 42.62
CA ASN A 122 22.85 11.98 42.76
C ASN A 122 23.74 11.97 41.51
N PHE A 123 23.31 12.66 40.46
CA PHE A 123 24.02 12.73 39.20
C PHE A 123 25.36 13.47 39.33
N ALA A 124 26.39 12.98 38.64
CA ALA A 124 27.73 13.57 38.68
C ALA A 124 27.85 14.88 37.88
N LEU A 125 26.93 15.08 36.93
CA LEU A 125 26.79 16.31 36.16
C LEU A 125 25.42 16.91 36.47
N GLN A 126 25.38 18.23 36.58
CA GLN A 126 24.13 18.98 36.67
C GLN A 126 23.74 19.33 35.23
N ASP A 127 22.50 19.05 34.85
CA ASP A 127 22.02 19.35 33.49
C ASP A 127 22.21 20.85 33.17
N LEU A 128 22.62 21.15 31.93
CA LEU A 128 22.77 22.50 31.39
C LEU A 128 21.40 23.12 31.07
#